data_AF-A0A521SXY0-F1
#
_entry.id   AF-A0A521SXY0-F1
#
_cell.length_a   1.000
_cell.length_b   1.000
_cell.length_c   1.000
_cell.angle_alpha   90.00
_cell.angle_beta   90.00
_cell.angle_gamma   90.00
#
_symmetry.space_group_name_H-M   'P 1'
#
loop_
_entity.id
_entity.type
_entity.pdbx_description
1 polymer ?
#
loop_
_entity_poly.entity_id
_entity_poly.type
_entity_poly.pdbx_seq_one_letter_code
_entity_poly.pdbx_strand_id
1 'polypeptide(L)'
;MSDQKEVERLKKLRDRQLSARDPNVYERKVQGQIARKAGDVRRKQNFWKDSARGLPKAFWGGVVGAGLGLIVLLVLGAFLPAGRAGLFGILAMIILIMLGVVFGASFDWRDNIRDSLK
;
A
#
# COMPACT_ATOMS: atom_id res chain seq x y z
N MET A 1 20.24 -55.84 -19.62
CA MET A 1 20.48 -54.46 -19.13
C MET A 1 20.49 -53.40 -20.25
N SER A 2 20.69 -53.76 -21.52
CA SER A 2 20.62 -52.82 -22.67
C SER A 2 19.20 -52.34 -22.97
N ASP A 3 18.22 -53.25 -22.91
CA ASP A 3 16.87 -52.99 -23.43
C ASP A 3 16.12 -51.92 -22.62
N GLN A 4 16.36 -51.82 -21.32
CA GLN A 4 15.75 -50.78 -20.49
C GLN A 4 16.25 -49.37 -20.86
N LYS A 5 17.54 -49.22 -21.20
CA LYS A 5 18.10 -47.94 -21.65
C LYS A 5 17.53 -47.53 -23.01
N GLU A 6 17.27 -48.51 -23.88
CA GLU A 6 16.67 -48.28 -25.19
C GLU A 6 15.20 -47.85 -25.07
N VAL A 7 14.44 -48.49 -24.17
CA VAL A 7 13.06 -48.10 -23.86
C VAL A 7 12.98 -46.68 -23.27
N GLU A 8 13.89 -46.30 -22.36
CA GLU A 8 13.95 -44.93 -21.83
C GLU A 8 14.29 -43.90 -22.91
N ARG A 9 15.21 -44.22 -23.82
CA ARG A 9 15.56 -43.36 -24.95
C ARG A 9 14.36 -43.14 -25.87
N LEU A 10 13.60 -44.20 -26.17
CA LEU A 10 12.40 -44.13 -27.01
C LEU A 10 11.26 -43.34 -26.33
N LYS A 11 11.07 -43.51 -25.01
CA LYS A 11 10.13 -42.69 -24.24
C LYS A 11 10.48 -41.20 -24.32
N LYS A 12 11.75 -40.84 -24.09
CA LYS A 12 12.20 -39.44 -24.22
C LYS A 12 11.99 -38.86 -25.62
N LEU A 13 12.19 -39.65 -26.67
CA LEU A 13 11.95 -39.21 -28.05
C LEU A 13 10.45 -38.96 -28.30
N ARG A 14 9.59 -39.87 -27.84
CA ARG A 14 8.12 -39.72 -27.94
C ARG A 14 7.64 -38.47 -27.22
N ASP A 15 8.10 -38.24 -25.99
CA ASP A 15 7.69 -37.07 -25.19
C ASP A 15 8.14 -35.75 -25.83
N ARG A 16 9.30 -35.74 -26.50
CA ARG A 16 9.76 -34.58 -27.27
C ARG A 16 8.90 -34.31 -28.50
N GLN A 17 8.44 -35.36 -29.18
CA GLN A 17 7.57 -35.21 -30.35
C GLN A 17 6.15 -34.78 -29.95
N LEU A 18 5.63 -35.33 -28.86
CA LEU A 18 4.33 -34.94 -28.31
C LEU A 18 4.34 -33.49 -27.82
N SER A 19 5.38 -33.08 -27.10
CA SER A 19 5.52 -31.70 -26.62
C SER A 19 5.77 -30.68 -27.74
N ALA A 20 6.44 -31.08 -28.83
CA ALA A 20 6.61 -30.23 -30.01
C ALA A 20 5.32 -30.06 -30.84
N ARG A 21 4.39 -31.03 -30.76
CA ARG A 21 3.10 -30.99 -31.47
C ARG A 21 1.96 -30.39 -30.67
N ASP A 22 2.14 -30.11 -29.38
CA ASP A 22 1.06 -29.58 -28.54
C ASP A 22 0.88 -28.06 -28.77
N PRO A 23 -0.18 -27.61 -29.46
CA PRO A 23 -0.41 -26.19 -29.74
C PRO A 23 -0.68 -25.38 -28.45
N ASN A 24 -1.09 -26.04 -27.36
CA ASN A 24 -1.46 -25.38 -26.12
C ASN A 24 -0.25 -24.89 -25.30
N VAL A 25 0.97 -25.26 -25.66
CA VAL A 25 2.18 -24.78 -24.98
C VAL A 25 2.37 -23.28 -25.16
N TYR A 26 2.01 -22.76 -26.34
CA TYR A 26 2.05 -21.32 -26.60
C TYR A 26 0.97 -20.58 -25.81
N GLU A 27 -0.26 -21.09 -25.81
CA GLU A 27 -1.37 -20.51 -25.05
C GLU A 27 -1.07 -20.44 -23.55
N ARG A 28 -0.53 -21.51 -22.95
CA ARG A 28 -0.14 -21.51 -21.52
C ARG A 28 0.94 -20.49 -21.21
N LYS A 29 1.93 -20.30 -22.11
CA LYS A 29 2.97 -19.28 -21.93
C LYS A 29 2.38 -17.87 -21.99
N VAL A 30 1.49 -17.61 -22.96
CA VAL A 30 0.82 -16.31 -23.12
C VAL A 30 -0.09 -16.02 -21.93
N GLN A 31 -0.92 -16.99 -21.51
CA GLN A 31 -1.76 -16.88 -20.31
C GLN A 31 -0.92 -16.62 -19.05
N GLY A 32 0.22 -17.31 -18.90
CA GLY A 32 1.15 -17.08 -17.80
C GLY A 32 1.74 -15.66 -17.80
N GLN A 33 2.06 -15.10 -18.96
CA GLN A 33 2.54 -13.73 -19.09
C GLN A 33 1.44 -12.70 -18.81
N ILE A 34 0.22 -12.93 -19.29
CA ILE A 34 -0.95 -12.08 -19.04
C ILE A 34 -1.28 -12.08 -17.55
N ALA A 35 -1.29 -13.24 -16.89
CA ALA A 35 -1.56 -13.36 -15.46
C ALA A 35 -0.51 -12.62 -14.61
N ARG A 36 0.78 -12.72 -14.98
CA ARG A 36 1.86 -11.96 -14.31
C ARG A 36 1.68 -10.45 -14.48
N LYS A 37 1.46 -9.98 -15.70
CA LYS A 37 1.19 -8.55 -15.98
C LYS A 37 -0.05 -8.05 -15.25
N ALA A 38 -1.14 -8.82 -15.24
CA ALA A 38 -2.38 -8.47 -14.54
C ALA A 38 -2.18 -8.42 -13.02
N GLY A 39 -1.39 -9.33 -12.46
CA GLY A 39 -0.99 -9.33 -11.05
C GLY A 39 -0.20 -8.07 -10.68
N ASP A 40 0.77 -7.69 -11.51
CA ASP A 40 1.60 -6.50 -11.28
C ASP A 40 0.79 -5.20 -11.39
N VAL A 41 -0.13 -5.10 -12.36
CA VAL A 41 -1.03 -3.95 -12.51
C VAL A 41 -1.98 -3.83 -11.31
N ARG A 42 -2.55 -4.94 -10.83
CA ARG A 42 -3.39 -4.94 -9.62
C ARG A 42 -2.62 -4.53 -8.37
N ARG A 43 -1.37 -4.98 -8.20
CA ARG A 43 -0.51 -4.54 -7.08
C ARG A 43 -0.19 -3.05 -7.15
N LYS A 44 0.07 -2.50 -8.35
CA LYS A 44 0.32 -1.06 -8.54
C LYS A 44 -0.92 -0.21 -8.28
N GLN A 45 -2.10 -0.67 -8.71
CA GLN A 45 -3.35 0.07 -8.53
C GLN A 45 -3.78 0.14 -7.06
N ASN A 46 -3.47 -0.88 -6.28
CA ASN A 46 -3.77 -0.89 -4.85
C ASN A 46 -2.68 -0.26 -3.97
N PHE A 47 -1.52 0.10 -4.52
CA PHE A 47 -0.40 0.65 -3.75
C PHE A 47 -0.81 1.85 -2.89
N TRP A 48 -1.53 2.82 -3.45
CA TRP A 48 -2.01 3.98 -2.68
C TRP A 48 -3.00 3.61 -1.57
N LYS A 49 -3.88 2.65 -1.83
CA LYS A 49 -4.91 2.20 -0.87
C LYS A 49 -4.31 1.36 0.24
N ASP A 50 -3.35 0.50 -0.09
CA ASP A 50 -2.65 -0.37 0.85
C ASP A 50 -1.63 0.43 1.67
N SER A 51 -0.92 1.39 1.06
CA SER A 51 -0.04 2.32 1.79
C SER A 51 -0.82 3.25 2.73
N ALA A 52 -1.98 3.75 2.33
CA ALA A 52 -2.82 4.59 3.19
C ALA A 52 -3.38 3.83 4.41
N ARG A 53 -3.62 2.52 4.28
CA ARG A 53 -4.04 1.64 5.38
C ARG A 53 -2.89 1.22 6.30
N GLY A 54 -1.66 1.21 5.81
CA GLY A 54 -0.46 0.92 6.59
C GLY A 54 0.07 2.10 7.39
N LEU A 55 -0.46 3.31 7.19
CA LEU A 55 -0.03 4.50 7.92
C LEU A 55 -0.67 4.54 9.33
N PRO A 56 0.10 4.88 10.38
CA PRO A 56 -0.44 5.06 11.73
C PRO A 56 -1.56 6.10 11.74
N LYS A 57 -2.60 5.89 12.55
CA LYS A 57 -3.68 6.90 12.73
C LYS A 57 -3.15 8.18 13.34
N ALA A 58 -2.00 8.13 14.02
CA ALA A 58 -1.22 9.31 14.42
C ALA A 58 -0.92 10.26 13.24
N PHE A 59 -0.58 9.73 12.06
CA PHE A 59 -0.33 10.53 10.86
C PHE A 59 -1.60 11.24 10.39
N TRP A 60 -2.70 10.49 10.28
CA TRP A 60 -4.00 11.06 9.92
C TRP A 60 -4.49 12.09 10.95
N GLY A 61 -4.27 11.84 12.23
CA GLY A 61 -4.54 12.78 13.30
C GLY A 61 -3.74 14.08 13.14
N GLY A 62 -2.46 13.98 12.82
CA GLY A 62 -1.61 15.14 12.51
C GLY A 62 -2.09 15.94 11.29
N VAL A 63 -2.53 15.26 10.22
CA VAL A 63 -3.11 15.92 9.04
C VAL A 63 -4.40 16.68 9.38
N VAL A 64 -5.28 16.09 10.18
CA VAL A 64 -6.50 16.76 10.66
C VAL A 64 -6.15 17.96 11.55
N GLY A 65 -5.17 17.80 12.45
CA GLY A 65 -4.65 18.88 13.29
C GLY A 65 -4.04 20.02 12.48
N ALA A 66 -3.29 19.70 11.43
CA ALA A 66 -2.72 20.69 10.50
C ALA A 66 -3.81 21.45 9.75
N GLY A 67 -4.84 20.76 9.25
CA GLY A 67 -5.98 21.37 8.58
C GLY A 67 -6.74 22.33 9.50
N LEU A 68 -7.02 21.93 10.74
CA LEU A 68 -7.62 22.81 11.76
C LEU A 68 -6.72 23.99 12.09
N GLY A 69 -5.41 23.78 12.24
CA GLY A 69 -4.44 24.85 12.48
C GLY A 69 -4.39 25.88 11.37
N LEU A 70 -4.51 25.44 10.11
CA LEU A 70 -4.53 26.32 8.95
C LEU A 70 -5.81 27.18 8.93
N ILE A 71 -6.96 26.58 9.25
CA ILE A 71 -8.23 27.32 9.40
C ILE A 71 -8.10 28.38 10.48
N VAL A 72 -7.56 28.02 11.65
CA VAL A 72 -7.34 28.95 12.76
C VAL A 72 -6.41 30.09 12.35
N LEU A 73 -5.34 29.80 11.62
CA LEU A 73 -4.41 30.82 11.11
C LEU A 73 -5.10 31.80 10.16
N LEU A 74 -5.93 31.32 9.23
CA LEU A 74 -6.70 32.17 8.31
C LEU A 74 -7.71 33.05 9.05
N VAL A 75 -8.41 32.48 10.04
CA VAL A 75 -9.36 33.22 10.86
C VAL A 75 -8.64 34.28 11.69
N LEU A 76 -7.56 33.94 12.40
CA LEU A 76 -6.77 34.92 13.16
C LEU A 76 -6.22 36.04 12.27
N GLY A 77 -5.74 35.69 11.07
CA GLY A 77 -5.25 36.66 10.09
C GLY A 77 -6.31 37.66 9.61
N ALA A 78 -7.59 37.29 9.63
CA ALA A 78 -8.69 38.18 9.26
C ALA A 78 -9.07 39.18 10.36
N PHE A 79 -8.84 38.84 11.64
CA PHE A 79 -9.27 39.67 12.78
C PHE A 79 -8.14 40.45 13.47
N LEU A 80 -6.88 40.03 13.32
CA LEU A 80 -5.74 40.65 13.99
C LEU A 80 -4.81 41.36 13.00
N PRO A 81 -4.19 42.49 13.40
CA PRO A 81 -3.21 43.18 12.58
C PRO A 81 -2.01 42.26 12.28
N ALA A 82 -1.53 42.34 11.04
CA ALA A 82 -0.62 41.37 10.40
C ALA A 82 0.64 41.03 11.21
N GLY A 83 1.14 41.95 12.05
CA GLY A 83 2.37 41.75 12.83
C GLY A 83 2.25 40.75 13.98
N ARG A 84 1.07 40.60 14.61
CA ARG A 84 0.88 39.68 15.75
C ARG A 84 0.14 38.40 15.35
N ALA A 85 -0.74 38.50 14.35
CA ALA A 85 -1.55 37.39 13.87
C ALA A 85 -0.70 36.21 13.39
N GLY A 86 0.40 36.47 12.68
CA GLY A 86 1.27 35.42 12.16
C GLY A 86 1.93 34.58 13.26
N LEU A 87 2.43 35.22 14.32
CA LEU A 87 3.18 34.55 15.38
C LEU A 87 2.26 33.68 16.25
N PHE A 88 1.09 34.20 16.64
CA PHE A 88 0.08 33.41 17.36
C PHE A 88 -0.56 32.33 16.47
N GLY A 89 -0.76 32.60 15.19
CA GLY A 89 -1.30 31.62 14.23
C GLY A 89 -0.38 30.43 14.03
N ILE A 90 0.93 30.66 13.82
CA ILE A 90 1.91 29.57 13.69
C ILE A 90 1.99 28.75 14.98
N LEU A 91 2.03 29.41 16.14
CA LEU A 91 2.11 28.71 17.42
C LEU A 91 0.85 27.86 17.68
N ALA A 92 -0.34 28.40 17.38
CA ALA A 92 -1.59 27.64 17.45
C ALA A 92 -1.60 26.45 16.47
N MET A 93 -1.08 26.62 15.26
CA MET A 93 -0.97 25.55 14.27
C MET A 93 -0.09 24.40 14.76
N ILE A 94 1.07 24.68 15.35
CA ILE A 94 1.97 23.65 15.91
C ILE A 94 1.26 22.88 17.04
N ILE A 95 0.58 23.59 17.94
CA ILE A 95 -0.17 22.97 19.04
C ILE A 95 -1.28 22.06 18.51
N LEU A 96 -2.04 22.52 17.52
CA LEU A 96 -3.13 21.75 16.92
C LEU A 96 -2.63 20.52 16.17
N ILE A 97 -1.49 20.62 15.49
CA ILE A 97 -0.82 19.46 14.88
C ILE A 97 -0.43 18.45 15.96
N MET A 98 0.22 18.90 17.03
CA MET A 98 0.61 17.99 18.13
C MET A 98 -0.59 17.32 18.77
N LEU A 99 -1.65 18.07 19.07
CA LEU A 99 -2.91 17.50 19.58
C LEU A 99 -3.48 16.46 18.61
N GLY A 100 -3.53 16.77 17.32
CA GLY A 100 -3.98 15.84 16.28
C GLY A 100 -3.19 14.53 16.29
N VAL A 101 -1.85 14.61 16.36
CA VAL A 101 -0.97 13.43 16.43
C VAL A 101 -1.24 12.62 17.69
N VAL A 102 -1.36 13.27 18.86
CA VAL A 102 -1.63 12.60 20.14
C VAL A 102 -2.98 11.88 20.13
N PHE A 103 -4.03 12.52 19.63
CA PHE A 103 -5.34 11.89 19.48
C PHE A 103 -5.29 10.71 18.51
N GLY A 104 -4.62 10.87 17.36
CA GLY A 104 -4.43 9.78 16.41
C GLY A 104 -3.69 8.58 17.00
N ALA A 105 -2.61 8.83 17.75
CA ALA A 105 -1.86 7.79 18.46
C ALA A 105 -2.68 7.11 19.57
N SER A 106 -3.53 7.88 20.27
CA SER A 106 -4.44 7.33 21.30
C SER A 106 -5.44 6.34 20.70
N PHE A 107 -5.94 6.60 19.49
CA PHE A 107 -6.81 5.66 18.79
C PHE A 107 -6.06 4.39 18.35
N ASP A 108 -4.81 4.51 17.89
CA ASP A 108 -3.97 3.35 17.59
C ASP A 108 -3.73 2.49 18.85
N TRP A 109 -3.45 3.11 20.00
CA TRP A 109 -3.31 2.40 21.26
C TRP A 109 -4.59 1.68 21.69
N ARG A 110 -5.74 2.35 21.59
CA ARG A 110 -7.04 1.75 21.91
C ARG A 110 -7.31 0.52 21.04
N ASP A 111 -7.02 0.61 19.76
CA ASP A 111 -7.29 -0.47 18.82
C ASP A 111 -6.30 -1.64 19.01
N ASN A 112 -5.02 -1.36 19.30
CA ASN A 112 -4.05 -2.39 19.70
C ASN A 112 -4.47 -3.13 20.98
N ILE A 113 -4.97 -2.42 21.99
CA ILE A 113 -5.49 -3.04 23.24
C ILE A 113 -6.73 -3.89 22.94
N ARG A 114 -7.62 -3.42 22.04
CA ARG A 114 -8.81 -4.17 21.65
C ARG A 114 -8.46 -5.47 20.93
N ASP A 115 -7.43 -5.46 20.10
CA ASP A 115 -7.00 -6.64 19.35
C ASP A 115 -6.21 -7.62 20.21
N SER A 116 -5.51 -7.17 21.26
CA SER A 116 -4.83 -8.06 22.22
C SER A 116 -5.77 -8.74 23.24
N LEU A 117 -7.00 -8.24 23.37
CA LEU A 117 -8.03 -8.80 24.25
C LEU A 117 -8.94 -9.83 23.54
N LYS A 118 -8.73 -10.07 22.24
CA LYS A 118 -9.44 -11.10 21.45
C LYS A 118 -8.57 -12.34 21.27
#